data_AF-A0A318EUB9-F1
#
_entry.id   AF-A0A318EUB9-F1
#
_cell.length_a   1.000
_cell.length_b   1.000
_cell.length_c   1.000
_cell.angle_alpha   90.00
_cell.angle_beta   90.00
_cell.angle_gamma   90.00
#
_symmetry.space_group_name_H-M   'P 1'
#
loop_
_entity.id
_entity.type
_entity.pdbx_description
1 polymer ?
#
loop_
_entity_poly.entity_id
_entity_poly.type
_entity_poly.pdbx_seq_one_letter_code
_entity_poly.pdbx_strand_id
1 'polypeptide(L)'
;MALTTCKECGKEISDQATSCPNCGHPIFTQQAKVTVTIDDSKTKFKGAKTTIGIISIILFVIISFQSCAAGVGNALSESGETSGSFGFFLALFMLIAGILTVVNRSKSSKSSFIIPACFYIIGGLFAKIEIGSFTDLGIWSNLSIFFGVLLIIFMIFANKKKES
;
A
#
# COMPACT_ATOMS: atom_id res chain seq x y z
N MET A 1 -38.52 -1.30 32.04
CA MET A 1 -39.07 -0.43 30.98
C MET A 1 -38.72 0.99 31.40
N ALA A 2 -37.71 1.60 30.77
CA ALA A 2 -37.32 2.96 31.13
C ALA A 2 -38.20 3.94 30.36
N LEU A 3 -38.83 4.87 31.07
CA LEU A 3 -39.57 5.94 30.44
C LEU A 3 -38.59 7.05 30.06
N THR A 4 -38.69 7.54 28.83
CA THR A 4 -37.93 8.69 28.34
C THR A 4 -38.88 9.83 28.04
N THR A 5 -38.45 11.06 28.29
CA THR A 5 -39.29 12.24 28.03
C THR A 5 -39.17 12.63 26.56
N CYS A 6 -40.31 12.77 25.87
CA CYS A 6 -40.34 13.30 24.51
C CYS A 6 -39.85 14.76 24.51
N LYS A 7 -38.86 15.08 23.68
CA LYS A 7 -38.27 16.44 23.61
C LYS A 7 -39.21 17.50 23.05
N GLU A 8 -40.24 17.09 22.31
CA GLU A 8 -41.19 18.03 21.68
C GLU A 8 -42.40 18.32 22.55
N CYS A 9 -43.01 17.29 23.17
CA CYS A 9 -44.25 17.46 23.92
C CYS A 9 -44.12 17.29 25.44
N GLY A 10 -42.91 16.97 25.93
CA GLY A 10 -42.61 16.87 27.36
C GLY A 10 -43.28 15.69 28.08
N LYS A 11 -44.01 14.82 27.36
CA LYS A 11 -44.65 13.64 27.97
C LYS A 11 -43.69 12.46 28.08
N GLU A 12 -43.88 11.66 29.12
CA GLU A 12 -43.17 10.41 29.34
C GLU A 12 -43.67 9.34 28.37
N ILE A 13 -42.74 8.71 27.66
CA ILE A 13 -43.01 7.67 26.66
C ILE A 13 -42.05 6.50 26.85
N SER A 14 -42.37 5.34 26.29
CA SER A 14 -41.44 4.22 26.31
C SER A 14 -40.22 4.50 25.44
N ASP A 15 -39.04 4.15 25.96
CA ASP A 15 -37.75 4.07 25.27
C ASP A 15 -37.75 3.21 23.99
N GLN A 16 -38.78 2.37 23.78
CA GLN A 16 -38.91 1.50 22.60
C GLN A 16 -39.84 2.07 21.52
N ALA A 17 -40.46 3.23 21.73
CA ALA A 17 -41.44 3.79 20.79
C ALA A 17 -40.76 4.35 19.52
N THR A 18 -41.15 3.85 18.34
CA THR A 18 -40.66 4.33 17.04
C THR A 18 -41.03 5.80 16.78
N SER A 19 -42.18 6.22 17.30
CA SER A 19 -42.68 7.59 17.25
C SER A 19 -43.46 7.90 18.52
N CYS A 20 -43.48 9.17 18.91
CA CYS A 20 -44.24 9.62 20.06
C CYS A 20 -45.75 9.48 19.76
N PRO A 21 -46.51 8.68 20.53
CA PRO A 21 -47.94 8.50 20.28
C PRO A 21 -48.77 9.77 20.53
N ASN A 22 -48.21 10.74 21.29
CA ASN A 22 -48.94 11.95 21.64
C ASN A 22 -48.68 13.15 20.70
N CYS A 23 -47.52 13.22 20.04
CA CYS A 23 -47.22 14.34 19.13
C CYS A 23 -46.73 13.91 17.74
N GLY A 24 -46.58 12.61 17.48
CA GLY A 24 -46.10 12.08 16.21
C GLY A 24 -44.61 12.30 15.93
N HIS A 25 -43.88 12.98 16.82
CA HIS A 25 -42.44 13.19 16.64
C HIS A 25 -41.67 11.85 16.71
N PRO A 26 -40.80 11.54 15.74
CA PRO A 26 -39.97 10.33 15.77
C PRO A 26 -38.95 10.40 16.92
N ILE A 27 -38.98 9.42 17.82
CA ILE A 27 -38.11 9.38 19.00
C ILE A 27 -36.73 8.80 18.67
N PHE A 28 -36.66 8.02 17.60
CA PHE A 28 -35.40 7.62 16.99
C PHE A 28 -34.78 8.84 16.33
N THR A 29 -33.95 9.54 17.10
CA THR A 29 -32.91 10.40 16.55
C THR A 29 -32.14 9.50 15.60
N GLN A 30 -32.37 9.70 14.31
CA GLN A 30 -31.62 9.04 13.25
C GLN A 30 -30.16 9.22 13.63
N GLN A 31 -29.54 8.10 13.99
CA GLN A 31 -28.11 7.98 13.99
C GLN A 31 -27.68 8.62 12.69
N ALA A 32 -26.82 9.64 12.84
CA ALA A 32 -26.16 10.34 11.76
C ALA A 32 -26.05 9.38 10.60
N LYS A 33 -26.65 9.75 9.47
CA LYS A 33 -26.40 9.17 8.16
C LYS A 33 -24.93 8.73 8.17
N VAL A 34 -24.67 7.46 8.48
CA VAL A 34 -23.48 6.78 8.06
C VAL A 34 -23.77 6.70 6.59
N THR A 35 -23.46 7.81 5.92
CA THR A 35 -23.09 7.76 4.54
C THR A 35 -21.88 6.86 4.66
N VAL A 36 -22.12 5.55 4.50
CA VAL A 36 -21.23 4.75 3.72
C VAL A 36 -21.17 5.54 2.43
N THR A 37 -20.26 6.53 2.39
CA THR A 37 -19.66 6.91 1.15
C THR A 37 -18.99 5.62 0.76
N ILE A 38 -19.74 4.74 0.08
CA ILE A 38 -19.14 3.96 -0.97
C ILE A 38 -18.71 5.06 -1.93
N ASP A 39 -17.55 5.62 -1.65
CA ASP A 39 -16.86 6.56 -2.48
C ASP A 39 -16.38 5.70 -3.65
N ASP A 40 -17.34 5.37 -4.51
CA ASP A 40 -17.16 4.77 -5.82
C ASP A 40 -16.48 5.77 -6.78
N SER A 41 -15.88 6.84 -6.25
CA SER A 41 -14.69 7.41 -6.86
C SER A 41 -13.54 6.42 -6.69
N LYS A 42 -13.56 5.36 -7.52
CA LYS A 42 -12.36 4.60 -7.87
C LYS A 42 -11.35 5.60 -8.43
N THR A 43 -10.58 6.18 -7.53
CA THR A 43 -9.37 6.91 -7.83
C THR A 43 -8.51 5.95 -8.63
N LYS A 44 -8.31 6.29 -9.91
CA LYS A 44 -7.56 5.57 -10.95
C LYS A 44 -6.22 4.98 -10.49
N PHE A 45 -5.68 5.46 -9.37
CA PHE A 45 -4.40 5.07 -8.76
C PHE A 45 -4.46 3.90 -7.75
N LYS A 46 -5.63 3.50 -7.21
CA LYS A 46 -5.72 2.37 -6.26
C LYS A 46 -5.33 1.02 -6.90
N GLY A 47 -5.77 0.81 -8.14
CA GLY A 47 -5.41 -0.38 -8.92
C GLY A 47 -3.92 -0.42 -9.23
N ALA A 48 -3.38 0.64 -9.81
CA ALA A 48 -1.97 0.74 -10.20
C ALA A 48 -1.01 0.48 -9.03
N LYS A 49 -1.30 1.02 -7.86
CA LYS A 49 -0.51 0.78 -6.64
C LYS A 49 -0.50 -0.70 -6.24
N THR A 50 -1.66 -1.36 -6.29
CA THR A 50 -1.78 -2.77 -5.93
C THR A 50 -1.05 -3.66 -6.94
N THR A 51 -1.18 -3.36 -8.23
CA THR A 51 -0.51 -4.09 -9.30
C THR A 51 1.02 -4.02 -9.16
N ILE A 52 1.60 -2.85 -8.88
CA ILE A 52 3.05 -2.69 -8.65
C ILE A 52 3.51 -3.57 -7.48
N GLY A 53 2.75 -3.59 -6.39
CA GLY A 53 3.07 -4.41 -5.22
C GLY A 53 3.04 -5.92 -5.52
N ILE A 54 2.02 -6.40 -6.23
CA ILE A 54 1.89 -7.82 -6.60
C ILE A 54 3.00 -8.23 -7.57
N ILE A 55 3.27 -7.42 -8.60
CA ILE A 55 4.34 -7.65 -9.55
C ILE A 55 5.67 -7.79 -8.82
N SER A 56 5.98 -6.88 -7.88
CA SER A 56 7.19 -6.95 -7.06
C SER A 56 7.33 -8.25 -6.28
N ILE A 57 6.25 -8.77 -5.69
CA ILE A 57 6.27 -10.03 -4.94
C ILE A 57 6.57 -11.23 -5.86
N ILE A 58 6.06 -11.23 -7.09
CA ILE A 58 6.36 -12.29 -8.07
C ILE A 58 7.82 -12.19 -8.52
N LEU A 59 8.30 -10.98 -8.77
CA LEU A 59 9.69 -10.73 -9.16
C LEU A 59 10.67 -11.16 -8.08
N PHE A 60 10.34 -10.97 -6.81
CA PHE A 60 11.17 -11.45 -5.69
C PHE A 60 11.54 -12.92 -5.85
N VAL A 61 10.54 -13.78 -6.14
CA VAL A 61 10.79 -15.21 -6.30
C VAL A 61 11.77 -15.46 -7.44
N ILE A 62 11.57 -14.83 -8.60
CA ILE A 62 12.42 -14.99 -9.77
C ILE A 62 13.86 -14.52 -9.48
N ILE A 63 14.02 -13.32 -8.92
CA ILE A 63 15.32 -12.73 -8.62
C ILE A 63 16.04 -13.57 -7.56
N SER A 64 15.36 -14.03 -6.51
CA SER A 64 15.98 -14.87 -5.48
C SER A 64 16.52 -16.18 -6.04
N PHE A 65 15.77 -16.87 -6.91
CA PHE A 65 16.27 -18.10 -7.54
C PHE A 65 17.49 -17.82 -8.43
N GLN A 66 17.46 -16.76 -9.23
CA GLN A 66 18.59 -16.37 -10.08
C GLN A 66 19.82 -15.98 -9.26
N SER A 67 19.63 -15.20 -8.20
CA SER A 67 20.70 -14.78 -7.30
C SER A 67 21.29 -15.95 -6.50
N CYS A 68 20.49 -16.92 -6.08
CA CYS A 68 21.02 -18.15 -5.48
C CYS A 68 21.85 -18.94 -6.49
N ALA A 69 21.38 -19.08 -7.74
CA ALA A 69 22.16 -19.75 -8.79
C ALA A 69 23.48 -19.02 -9.09
N ALA A 70 23.45 -17.69 -9.19
CA ALA A 70 24.65 -16.87 -9.36
C ALA A 70 25.59 -16.98 -8.15
N GLY A 71 25.06 -16.96 -6.93
CA GLY A 71 25.86 -17.13 -5.71
C GLY A 71 26.57 -18.48 -5.63
N VAL A 72 25.87 -19.57 -5.98
CA VAL A 72 26.48 -20.90 -6.09
C VAL A 72 27.51 -20.95 -7.22
N GLY A 73 27.20 -20.35 -8.37
CA GLY A 73 28.12 -20.25 -9.51
C GLY A 73 29.42 -19.51 -9.16
N ASN A 74 29.32 -18.41 -8.41
CA ASN A 74 30.47 -17.62 -7.96
C ASN A 74 31.33 -18.40 -6.96
N ALA A 75 30.70 -19.15 -6.04
CA ALA A 75 31.38 -19.99 -5.06
C ALA A 75 32.13 -21.16 -5.72
N LEU A 76 31.55 -21.77 -6.76
CA LEU A 76 32.17 -22.85 -7.52
C LEU A 76 33.30 -22.36 -8.43
N SER A 77 33.16 -21.17 -9.00
CA SER A 77 34.11 -20.63 -9.97
C SER A 77 35.25 -19.83 -9.33
N GLU A 78 35.27 -19.71 -7.98
CA GLU A 78 36.27 -18.95 -7.22
C GLU A 78 36.47 -17.51 -7.73
N SER A 79 35.44 -16.95 -8.37
CA SER A 79 35.48 -15.64 -9.07
C SER A 79 35.64 -14.43 -8.16
N GLY A 80 35.45 -14.61 -6.84
CA GLY A 80 35.44 -13.53 -5.86
C GLY A 80 34.26 -12.54 -5.99
N GLU A 81 33.39 -12.72 -6.98
CA GLU A 81 32.26 -11.83 -7.21
C GLU A 81 31.14 -12.05 -6.20
N THR A 82 30.58 -10.96 -5.66
CA THR A 82 29.50 -11.03 -4.67
C THR A 82 28.12 -10.68 -5.25
N SER A 83 28.00 -10.67 -6.58
CA SER A 83 26.79 -10.34 -7.34
C SER A 83 25.54 -11.14 -6.92
N GLY A 84 25.68 -12.43 -6.59
CA GLY A 84 24.59 -13.25 -6.05
C GLY A 84 24.03 -12.72 -4.73
N SER A 85 24.89 -12.27 -3.81
CA SER A 85 24.48 -11.69 -2.53
C SER A 85 23.76 -10.35 -2.72
N PHE A 86 24.30 -9.48 -3.57
CA PHE A 86 23.67 -8.18 -3.89
C PHE A 86 22.30 -8.35 -4.53
N GLY A 87 22.12 -9.32 -5.42
CA GLY A 87 20.82 -9.64 -6.00
C GLY A 87 19.83 -10.19 -4.98
N PHE A 88 20.28 -11.01 -4.03
CA PHE A 88 19.41 -11.48 -2.95
C PHE A 88 18.98 -10.32 -2.02
N PHE A 89 19.90 -9.41 -1.67
CA PHE A 89 19.55 -8.22 -0.90
C PHE A 89 18.56 -7.34 -1.66
N LEU A 90 18.79 -7.08 -2.95
CA LEU A 90 17.85 -6.35 -3.81
C LEU A 90 16.45 -6.96 -3.75
N ALA A 91 16.36 -8.28 -3.89
CA ALA A 91 15.10 -9.02 -3.83
C ALA A 91 14.40 -8.80 -2.48
N LEU A 92 15.13 -8.86 -1.37
CA LEU A 92 14.59 -8.61 -0.03
C LEU A 92 14.03 -7.18 0.11
N PHE A 93 14.77 -6.17 -0.36
CA PHE A 93 14.31 -4.78 -0.37
C PHE A 93 13.05 -4.61 -1.23
N MET A 94 12.99 -5.21 -2.43
CA MET A 94 11.80 -5.22 -3.28
C MET A 94 10.61 -5.90 -2.60
N LEU A 95 10.83 -7.02 -1.91
CA LEU A 95 9.78 -7.76 -1.20
C LEU A 95 9.16 -6.90 -0.08
N ILE A 96 10.00 -6.29 0.76
CA ILE A 96 9.54 -5.41 1.84
C ILE A 96 8.75 -4.25 1.24
N ALA A 97 9.28 -3.59 0.20
CA ALA A 97 8.61 -2.48 -0.47
C ALA A 97 7.27 -2.92 -1.11
N GLY A 98 7.22 -4.11 -1.73
CA GLY A 98 6.04 -4.71 -2.33
C GLY A 98 4.93 -4.94 -1.29
N ILE A 99 5.25 -5.60 -0.18
CA ILE A 99 4.31 -5.85 0.92
C ILE A 99 3.80 -4.52 1.49
N LEU A 100 4.69 -3.57 1.78
CA LEU A 100 4.31 -2.24 2.29
C LEU A 100 3.39 -1.50 1.31
N THR A 101 3.59 -1.66 0.01
CA THR A 101 2.74 -1.08 -1.03
C THR A 101 1.34 -1.73 -1.04
N VAL A 102 1.25 -3.07 -0.90
CA VAL A 102 -0.02 -3.80 -0.87
C VAL A 102 -0.80 -3.52 0.41
N VAL A 103 -0.16 -3.59 1.58
CA VAL A 103 -0.80 -3.36 2.89
C VAL A 103 -1.34 -1.94 2.97
N ASN A 104 -0.59 -0.96 2.48
CA ASN A 104 -1.01 0.44 2.49
C ASN A 104 -1.84 0.85 1.26
N ARG A 105 -2.36 -0.10 0.46
CA ARG A 105 -3.11 0.20 -0.79
C ARG A 105 -4.34 1.09 -0.59
N SER A 106 -4.98 1.00 0.58
CA SER A 106 -6.18 1.80 0.90
C SER A 106 -5.82 3.19 1.45
N LYS A 107 -4.65 3.34 2.07
CA LYS A 107 -4.21 4.59 2.69
C LYS A 107 -3.65 5.55 1.65
N SER A 108 -4.19 6.76 1.59
CA SER A 108 -3.72 7.86 0.71
C SER A 108 -2.94 8.94 1.47
N SER A 109 -2.11 8.52 2.44
CA SER A 109 -1.17 9.39 3.15
C SER A 109 0.16 9.50 2.40
N LYS A 110 0.93 10.58 2.60
CA LYS A 110 2.28 10.73 2.01
C LYS A 110 3.21 9.56 2.38
N SER A 111 3.12 9.11 3.65
CA SER A 111 3.88 7.96 4.18
C SER A 111 3.64 6.66 3.42
N SER A 112 2.41 6.47 2.92
CA SER A 112 1.96 5.29 2.18
C SER A 112 2.66 5.11 0.82
N PHE A 113 3.29 6.17 0.31
CA PHE A 113 4.04 6.18 -0.95
C PHE A 113 5.54 6.35 -0.74
N ILE A 114 5.96 7.25 0.18
CA ILE A 114 7.39 7.58 0.37
C ILE A 114 8.17 6.39 0.93
N ILE A 115 7.62 5.66 1.91
CA ILE A 115 8.32 4.57 2.59
C ILE A 115 8.66 3.45 1.59
N PRO A 116 7.70 2.83 0.87
CA PRO A 116 8.03 1.80 -0.10
C PRO A 116 8.91 2.34 -1.25
N ALA A 117 8.73 3.59 -1.69
CA ALA A 117 9.58 4.18 -2.72
C ALA A 117 11.05 4.27 -2.29
N CYS A 118 11.32 4.67 -1.04
CA CYS A 118 12.68 4.69 -0.49
C CYS A 118 13.31 3.30 -0.48
N PHE A 119 12.59 2.26 -0.05
CA PHE A 119 13.12 0.89 -0.08
C PHE A 119 13.47 0.41 -1.49
N TYR A 120 12.62 0.70 -2.49
CA TYR A 120 12.88 0.36 -3.89
C TYR A 120 14.12 1.07 -4.45
N ILE A 121 14.26 2.37 -4.17
CA ILE A 121 15.39 3.17 -4.67
C ILE A 121 16.69 2.76 -3.98
N ILE A 122 16.67 2.62 -2.65
CA ILE A 122 17.85 2.24 -1.87
C ILE A 122 18.32 0.85 -2.29
N GLY A 123 17.42 -0.14 -2.35
CA GLY A 123 17.77 -1.49 -2.80
C GLY A 123 18.35 -1.51 -4.22
N GLY A 124 17.74 -0.76 -5.14
CA GLY A 124 18.23 -0.63 -6.51
C GLY A 124 19.62 -0.01 -6.58
N LEU A 125 19.88 1.06 -5.82
CA LEU A 125 21.19 1.70 -5.75
C LEU A 125 22.25 0.75 -5.18
N PHE A 126 21.94 0.00 -4.13
CA PHE A 126 22.85 -1.01 -3.58
C PHE A 126 23.24 -2.06 -4.62
N ALA A 127 22.27 -2.56 -5.39
CA ALA A 127 22.54 -3.53 -6.46
C ALA A 127 23.34 -2.96 -7.63
N LYS A 128 23.32 -1.64 -7.86
CA LYS A 128 24.13 -1.01 -8.92
C LYS A 128 25.61 -0.95 -8.59
N ILE A 129 25.96 -0.86 -7.31
CA ILE A 129 27.35 -0.71 -6.88
C ILE A 129 28.18 -1.91 -7.36
N GLU A 130 27.56 -3.08 -7.45
CA GLU A 130 28.22 -4.32 -7.81
C GLU A 130 27.49 -5.03 -8.96
N ILE A 131 27.37 -4.35 -10.10
CA ILE A 131 26.75 -4.89 -11.32
C ILE A 131 27.44 -6.18 -11.82
N GLY A 132 28.67 -6.44 -11.40
CA GLY A 132 29.38 -7.71 -11.62
C GLY A 132 29.44 -8.13 -13.10
N SER A 133 29.64 -9.43 -13.33
CA SER A 133 29.61 -10.03 -14.68
C SER A 133 28.19 -10.28 -15.21
N PHE A 134 27.19 -10.34 -14.32
CA PHE A 134 25.80 -10.71 -14.65
C PHE A 134 24.94 -9.49 -15.02
N THR A 135 24.56 -9.40 -16.29
CA THR A 135 23.76 -8.28 -16.82
C THR A 135 22.35 -8.21 -16.21
N ASP A 136 21.81 -9.34 -15.76
CA ASP A 136 20.52 -9.46 -15.10
C ASP A 136 20.40 -8.57 -13.86
N LEU A 137 21.43 -8.50 -13.02
CA LEU A 137 21.40 -7.66 -11.82
C LEU A 137 21.21 -6.17 -12.14
N GLY A 138 21.82 -5.70 -13.23
CA GLY A 138 21.64 -4.34 -13.73
C GLY A 138 20.20 -4.06 -14.19
N ILE A 139 19.56 -5.02 -14.84
CA ILE A 139 18.16 -4.91 -15.30
C ILE A 139 17.21 -4.85 -14.10
N TRP A 140 17.38 -5.75 -13.13
CA TRP A 140 16.56 -5.80 -11.92
C TRP A 140 16.72 -4.54 -11.06
N SER A 141 17.94 -4.03 -10.93
CA SER A 141 18.22 -2.78 -10.21
C SER A 141 17.50 -1.58 -10.85
N ASN A 142 17.60 -1.43 -12.18
CA ASN A 142 16.91 -0.36 -12.90
C ASN A 142 15.39 -0.45 -12.73
N LEU A 143 14.84 -1.66 -12.78
CA LEU A 143 13.41 -1.90 -12.59
C LEU A 143 12.95 -1.54 -11.16
N SER A 144 13.74 -1.87 -10.14
CA SER A 144 13.46 -1.49 -8.75
C SER A 144 13.40 0.03 -8.61
N ILE A 145 14.38 0.76 -9.13
CA ILE A 145 14.39 2.23 -9.11
C ILE A 145 13.17 2.79 -9.84
N PHE A 146 12.81 2.22 -10.99
CA PHE A 146 11.65 2.63 -11.77
C PHE A 146 10.34 2.50 -10.97
N PHE A 147 10.13 1.40 -10.26
CA PHE A 147 8.96 1.25 -9.37
C PHE A 147 8.95 2.27 -8.24
N GLY A 148 10.11 2.57 -7.65
CA GLY A 148 10.24 3.64 -6.65
C GLY A 148 9.85 5.01 -7.19
N VAL A 149 10.35 5.37 -8.38
CA VAL A 149 10.01 6.64 -9.06
C VAL A 149 8.53 6.70 -9.42
N LEU A 150 7.93 5.61 -9.92
CA LEU A 150 6.50 5.55 -10.20
C LEU A 150 5.64 5.83 -8.95
N LEU A 151 6.04 5.29 -7.79
CA LEU A 151 5.33 5.55 -6.52
C LEU A 151 5.45 7.02 -6.09
N ILE A 152 6.59 7.67 -6.31
CA ILE A 152 6.77 9.10 -6.05
C ILE A 152 5.89 9.93 -7.00
N ILE A 153 5.85 9.59 -8.28
CA ILE A 153 4.99 10.27 -9.27
C ILE A 153 3.52 10.16 -8.84
N PHE A 154 3.05 8.97 -8.46
CA PHE A 154 1.69 8.78 -7.96
C PHE A 154 1.41 9.59 -6.70
N MET A 155 2.40 9.77 -5.82
CA MET A 155 2.26 10.65 -4.66
C MET A 155 2.04 12.12 -5.06
N ILE A 156 2.83 12.63 -6.02
CA ILE A 156 2.72 14.03 -6.50
C ILE A 156 1.33 14.28 -7.09
N PHE A 157 0.84 13.37 -7.95
CA PHE A 157 -0.50 13.47 -8.52
C PHE A 157 -1.60 13.36 -7.46
N ALA A 158 -1.42 12.53 -6.44
CA ALA A 158 -2.37 12.39 -5.33
C ALA A 158 -2.42 13.65 -4.44
N ASN A 159 -1.31 14.38 -4.27
CA ASN A 159 -1.28 15.63 -3.51
C ASN A 159 -1.98 16.77 -4.26
N LYS A 160 -1.76 16.91 -5.58
CA LYS A 160 -2.43 17.95 -6.39
C LYS A 160 -3.96 17.89 -6.32
N LYS A 161 -4.55 16.69 -6.20
CA LYS A 161 -6.00 16.51 -6.08
C LYS A 161 -6.60 16.96 -4.75
N LYS A 162 -5.80 17.15 -3.70
CA LYS A 162 -6.31 17.60 -2.38
C LYS A 162 -6.43 19.12 -2.29
N GLU A 163 -5.80 19.84 -3.22
CA GLU A 163 -5.76 21.32 -3.24
C GLU A 163 -6.81 21.91 -4.21
N SER A 164 -7.49 21.08 -5.00
CA SER A 164 -8.57 21.43 -5.95
C SER A 164 -9.93 21.00 -5.43
#